data_AF-A0A1A8JJS4-F1
#
_entry.id   AF-A0A1A8JJS4-F1
#
_cell.length_a   1.000
_cell.length_b   1.000
_cell.length_c   1.000
_cell.angle_alpha   90.00
_cell.angle_beta   90.00
_cell.angle_gamma   90.00
#
_symmetry.space_group_name_H-M   'P 1'
#
loop_
_entity.id
_entity.type
_entity.pdbx_description
1 polymer ?
#
loop_
_entity_poly.entity_id
_entity_poly.type
_entity_poly.pdbx_seq_one_letter_code
_entity_poly.pdbx_strand_id
1 'polypeptide(L)' 'GGWWYNRCHSANPNGRYYMGGKYTKQMSKHGTDDGVVWMNWKGSWYSLKAISMKIRPYFQSR' A
#
# COMPACT_ATOMS: atom_id res chain seq x y z
N GLY A 1 5.55 3.25 6.50
CA GLY A 1 6.20 4.47 6.01
C GLY A 1 5.29 5.67 6.25
N GLY A 2 5.59 6.82 5.65
CA GLY A 2 4.69 7.99 5.64
C GLY A 2 3.60 7.86 4.58
N TRP A 3 2.36 8.22 4.90
CA TRP A 3 1.20 8.15 4.01
C TRP A 3 0.07 9.04 4.55
N TRP A 4 -0.96 9.30 3.75
CA TRP A 4 -2.20 9.93 4.20
C TRP A 4 -3.05 8.91 4.98
N TYR A 5 -2.67 8.65 6.22
CA TYR A 5 -3.39 7.70 7.08
C TYR A 5 -4.68 8.31 7.66
N ASN A 6 -5.71 7.48 7.76
CA ASN A 6 -6.97 7.80 8.42
C ASN A 6 -7.54 6.50 9.01
N ARG A 7 -7.46 6.34 10.34
CA ARG A 7 -7.68 5.05 11.01
C ARG A 7 -6.95 3.91 10.29
N CYS A 8 -5.64 4.10 10.11
CA CYS A 8 -4.75 3.33 9.25
C CYS A 8 -4.98 3.62 7.76
N HIS A 9 -5.32 2.62 6.94
CA HIS A 9 -5.31 2.75 5.49
C HIS A 9 -6.23 1.74 4.81
N SER A 10 -6.61 2.02 3.56
CA SER A 10 -7.10 1.01 2.60
C SER A 10 -6.08 0.76 1.47
N ALA A 11 -5.03 1.57 1.42
CA ALA A 11 -3.87 1.43 0.56
C ALA A 11 -2.64 1.94 1.32
N ASN A 12 -1.53 1.21 1.24
CA ASN A 12 -0.25 1.59 1.85
C ASN A 12 0.89 1.53 0.82
N PRO A 13 0.93 2.45 -0.16
CA PRO A 13 1.97 2.43 -1.21
C PRO A 13 3.39 2.59 -0.67
N ASN A 14 3.55 3.25 0.48
CA ASN A 14 4.82 3.46 1.16
C ASN A 14 5.05 2.45 2.31
N GLY A 15 4.42 1.28 2.19
CA GLY A 15 4.59 0.15 3.10
C GLY A 15 5.88 -0.60 2.87
N ARG A 16 6.15 -1.59 3.72
CA ARG A 16 7.32 -2.46 3.66
C ARG A 16 7.19 -3.41 2.48
N TYR A 17 8.28 -3.59 1.74
CA TYR A 17 8.30 -4.53 0.64
C TYR A 17 8.45 -5.97 1.15
N TYR A 18 7.41 -6.80 1.00
CA TYR A 18 7.47 -8.25 1.23
C TYR A 18 7.68 -8.99 -0.10
N MET A 19 8.84 -9.61 -0.26
CA MET A 19 9.12 -10.46 -1.42
C MET A 19 8.12 -11.62 -1.52
N GLY A 20 7.69 -11.95 -2.74
CA GLY A 20 6.69 -13.00 -2.99
C GLY A 20 5.24 -12.56 -2.72
N GLY A 21 5.04 -11.35 -2.22
CA GLY A 21 3.76 -10.70 -2.04
C GLY A 21 2.99 -11.17 -0.80
N LYS A 22 2.68 -12.46 -0.68
CA LYS A 22 1.99 -12.97 0.51
C LYS A 22 2.85 -12.78 1.76
N TYR A 23 2.27 -12.19 2.80
CA TYR A 23 2.89 -12.06 4.11
C TYR A 23 1.84 -12.23 5.20
N THR A 24 2.25 -12.49 6.44
CA THR A 24 1.32 -12.73 7.55
C THR A 24 1.56 -11.74 8.69
N LYS A 25 0.62 -11.74 9.64
CA LYS A 25 0.72 -10.96 10.88
C LYS A 25 2.05 -11.18 11.61
N GLN A 26 2.54 -12.41 11.66
CA GLN A 26 3.78 -12.78 12.35
C GLN A 26 5.03 -12.22 11.65
N MET A 27 4.96 -11.96 10.34
CA MET A 27 6.08 -11.41 9.57
C MET A 27 6.16 -9.87 9.67
N SER A 28 5.06 -9.23 10.09
CA SER A 28 4.98 -7.79 10.29
C SER A 28 5.57 -7.35 11.62
N LYS A 29 6.19 -6.18 11.65
CA LYS A 29 6.90 -5.70 12.84
C LYS A 29 5.96 -5.48 14.04
N HIS A 30 4.70 -5.13 13.76
CA HIS A 30 3.73 -4.73 14.77
C HIS A 30 2.44 -5.55 14.73
N GLY A 31 2.42 -6.69 14.02
CA GLY A 31 1.20 -7.48 13.86
C GLY A 31 0.12 -6.78 13.03
N THR A 32 0.50 -5.88 12.12
CA THR A 32 -0.38 -5.10 11.26
C THR A 32 -0.07 -5.33 9.78
N ASP A 33 -0.94 -4.88 8.91
CA ASP A 33 -0.75 -4.95 7.46
C ASP A 33 0.18 -3.84 6.94
N ASP A 34 1.45 -3.97 7.32
CA ASP A 34 2.50 -2.97 7.06
C ASP A 34 3.17 -3.10 5.67
N GLY A 35 2.67 -3.96 4.79
CA GLY A 35 3.20 -4.19 3.44
C GLY A 35 2.83 -3.12 2.40
N VAL A 36 3.33 -3.26 1.16
CA VAL A 36 2.87 -2.45 0.00
C VAL A 36 1.45 -2.89 -0.40
N VAL A 37 0.43 -2.37 0.27
CA VAL A 37 -0.93 -2.93 0.24
C VAL A 37 -1.87 -2.12 -0.64
N TRP A 38 -2.77 -2.82 -1.35
CA TRP A 38 -3.99 -2.25 -1.95
C TRP A 38 -5.17 -3.16 -1.61
N MET A 39 -5.90 -2.84 -0.53
CA MET A 39 -6.87 -3.76 0.09
C MET A 39 -7.98 -4.14 -0.88
N ASN A 40 -8.49 -3.16 -1.63
CA ASN A 40 -9.58 -3.34 -2.60
C ASN A 40 -9.21 -4.26 -3.77
N TRP A 41 -7.94 -4.68 -3.89
CA TRP A 41 -7.49 -5.60 -4.93
C TRP A 41 -7.02 -6.95 -4.38
N LYS A 42 -6.04 -6.96 -3.47
CA LYS A 42 -5.41 -8.20 -2.96
C LYS A 42 -5.57 -8.42 -1.46
N GLY A 43 -6.36 -7.58 -0.79
CA GLY A 43 -6.53 -7.60 0.66
C GLY A 43 -5.30 -7.10 1.42
N SER A 44 -5.38 -7.14 2.75
CA SER A 44 -4.37 -6.62 3.67
C SER A 44 -3.03 -7.37 3.64
N TRP A 45 -3.06 -8.68 3.36
CA TRP A 45 -1.92 -9.59 3.56
C TRP A 45 -1.15 -9.91 2.27
N TYR A 46 -1.16 -8.97 1.32
CA TYR A 46 -0.43 -9.08 0.06
C TYR A 46 0.31 -7.78 -0.27
N SER A 47 1.63 -7.85 -0.32
CA SER A 47 2.51 -6.77 -0.78
C SER A 47 2.65 -6.80 -2.30
N LEU A 48 2.37 -5.70 -2.97
CA LEU A 48 2.57 -5.59 -4.41
C LEU A 48 4.06 -5.63 -4.75
N LYS A 49 4.40 -6.29 -5.87
CA LYS A 49 5.77 -6.32 -6.39
C LYS A 49 6.22 -4.95 -6.89
N ALA A 50 5.28 -4.17 -7.43
CA ALA A 50 5.51 -2.83 -7.94
C ALA A 50 4.30 -1.96 -7.65
N ILE A 51 4.57 -0.70 -7.34
CA ILE A 51 3.58 0.37 -7.24
C ILE A 51 4.23 1.66 -7.75
N SER A 52 3.46 2.50 -8.44
CA SER A 52 3.94 3.79 -8.91
C SER A 52 2.82 4.80 -8.86
N MET A 53 3.14 6.02 -8.43
CA MET A 53 2.25 7.18 -8.49
C MET A 53 2.86 8.18 -9.47
N LYS A 54 2.06 8.66 -10.43
CA LYS A 54 2.49 9.64 -11.43
C LYS A 54 1.38 10.69 -11.56
N ILE A 55 1.77 11.93 -11.72
CA ILE A 55 0.85 13.05 -11.96
C ILE A 55 1.15 13.68 -13.31
N ARG A 56 0.13 14.29 -13.91
CA ARG A 56 0.23 15.08 -15.15
C ARG A 56 -0.68 16.30 -15.00
N PRO A 57 -0.31 17.48 -15.54
CA PRO A 57 -1.20 18.65 -15.53
C PRO A 57 -2.55 18.34 -16.15
N TYR A 58 -3.62 18.81 -15.50
CA TYR A 58 -4.98 18.83 -16.03
C TYR A 58 -5.34 20.28 -16.39
N PHE A 59 -5.64 20.51 -17.67
CA PHE A 59 -6.11 21.82 -18.15
C PHE A 59 -7.64 21.74 -18.28
N GLN A 60 -8.34 22.35 -17.34
CA GLN A 60 -9.80 22.44 -17.40
C GLN A 60 -10.19 23.41 -18.51
N SER A 61 -10.80 22.91 -19.58
CA SER A 61 -11.50 23.77 -20.54
C SER A 61 -12.75 24.34 -19.88
N ARG A 62 -12.99 25.64 -20.10
CA ARG A 62 -14.23 26.30 -19.69
C ARG A 62 -15.38 25.90 -20.60
#